data_AF-A0A842UXP2-F1
#
_entry.id   AF-A0A842UXP2-F1
#
_cell.length_a   1.000
_cell.length_b   1.000
_cell.length_c   1.000
_cell.angle_alpha   90.00
_cell.angle_beta   90.00
_cell.angle_gamma   90.00
#
_symmetry.space_group_name_H-M   'P 1'
#
loop_
_entity.id
_entity.type
_entity.pdbx_description
1 polymer ?
#
loop_
_entity_poly.entity_id
_entity_poly.type
_entity_poly.pdbx_seq_one_letter_code
_entity_poly.pdbx_strand_id
1 'polypeptide(L)'
;MKRTLLLVGLMILFLALNGCKQEVVGNASDVIEGEDDNQAALEKGSEESQVTSPKPTTEKGDCIDTDGGDDPYTAGKVYGRTADGEEFEVRDSCYNDFLLEYWCDEETGEYRNTNYRCSCEREDRTC
;
A
#
# COMPACT_ATOMS: atom_id res chain seq x y z
N MET A 1 -31.04 46.16 -2.11
CA MET A 1 -31.66 45.01 -1.41
C MET A 1 -31.85 43.77 -2.29
N LYS A 2 -32.14 43.88 -3.60
CA LYS A 2 -32.32 42.70 -4.48
C LYS A 2 -31.02 41.93 -4.80
N ARG A 3 -29.86 42.61 -4.82
CA ARG A 3 -28.55 42.00 -5.11
C ARG A 3 -27.99 41.16 -3.97
N THR A 4 -28.25 41.55 -2.72
CA THR A 4 -27.83 40.79 -1.53
C THR A 4 -28.61 39.49 -1.38
N LEU A 5 -29.89 39.46 -1.76
CA LEU A 5 -30.71 38.24 -1.73
C LEU A 5 -30.18 37.16 -2.70
N LEU A 6 -29.68 37.59 -3.87
CA LEU A 6 -29.16 36.69 -4.90
C LEU A 6 -27.82 36.05 -4.49
N LEU A 7 -26.95 36.81 -3.81
CA LEU A 7 -25.68 36.29 -3.29
C LEU A 7 -25.86 35.30 -2.14
N VAL A 8 -26.81 35.57 -1.23
CA VAL A 8 -27.13 34.64 -0.13
C VAL A 8 -27.73 33.33 -0.68
N GLY A 9 -28.58 33.41 -1.71
CA GLY A 9 -29.13 32.22 -2.37
C GLY A 9 -28.06 31.36 -3.05
N LEU A 10 -27.08 31.98 -3.70
CA LEU A 10 -25.97 31.27 -4.37
C LEU A 10 -25.04 30.57 -3.36
N MET A 11 -24.73 31.21 -2.23
CA MET A 11 -23.94 30.60 -1.15
C MET A 11 -24.61 29.35 -0.56
N ILE A 12 -25.93 29.40 -0.32
CA ILE A 12 -26.67 28.23 0.22
C ILE A 12 -26.68 27.08 -0.80
N LEU A 13 -26.79 27.38 -2.10
CA LEU A 13 -26.74 26.37 -3.16
C LEU A 13 -25.37 25.68 -3.23
N PHE A 14 -24.27 26.43 -3.07
CA PHE A 14 -22.92 25.86 -3.03
C PHE A 14 -22.69 24.95 -1.81
N LEU A 15 -23.28 25.26 -0.65
CA LEU A 15 -23.18 24.40 0.53
C LEU A 15 -23.97 23.08 0.36
N ALA A 16 -25.08 23.09 -0.37
CA ALA A 16 -25.88 21.89 -0.64
C ALA A 16 -25.23 20.95 -1.66
N LEU A 17 -24.47 21.48 -2.63
CA LEU A 17 -23.81 20.67 -3.65
C LEU A 17 -22.52 19.99 -3.17
N ASN A 18 -21.88 20.52 -2.12
CA ASN A 18 -20.63 19.97 -1.57
C ASN A 18 -20.88 19.12 -0.31
N GLY A 19 -22.10 18.66 -0.07
CA GLY A 19 -22.43 17.75 1.03
C GLY A 19 -21.72 16.42 0.87
N CYS A 20 -20.67 16.22 1.67
CA CYS A 20 -19.80 15.05 1.67
C CYS A 20 -20.58 13.72 1.75
N LYS A 21 -20.34 12.84 0.77
CA LYS A 21 -20.69 11.42 0.83
C LYS A 21 -19.74 10.75 1.83
N GLN A 22 -20.22 10.48 3.04
CA GLN A 22 -19.48 9.70 4.03
C GLN A 22 -19.64 8.22 3.69
N GLU A 23 -18.60 7.60 3.14
CA GLU A 23 -18.57 6.15 2.96
C GLU A 23 -18.30 5.49 4.30
N VAL A 24 -19.20 4.59 4.66
CA VAL A 24 -19.22 3.89 5.94
C VAL A 24 -18.12 2.84 5.93
N VAL A 25 -17.22 2.95 6.91
CA VAL A 25 -16.23 1.94 7.30
C VAL A 25 -16.96 0.67 7.70
N GLY A 26 -16.74 -0.42 6.96
CA GLY A 26 -17.16 -1.76 7.35
C GLY A 26 -15.94 -2.59 7.76
N ASN A 27 -15.61 -2.60 9.05
CA ASN A 27 -14.79 -3.66 9.63
C ASN A 27 -15.71 -4.82 10.00
N ALA A 28 -15.61 -5.92 9.28
CA ALA A 28 -16.14 -7.21 9.74
C ALA A 28 -14.95 -8.06 10.20
N SER A 29 -14.80 -8.12 11.53
CA SER A 29 -14.14 -9.23 12.20
C SER A 29 -14.86 -10.53 11.83
N ASP A 30 -14.11 -11.57 11.52
CA ASP A 30 -14.52 -12.91 11.92
C ASP A 30 -13.32 -13.67 12.48
N VAL A 31 -13.54 -14.08 13.72
CA VAL A 31 -12.69 -14.89 14.58
C VAL A 31 -12.95 -16.34 14.20
N ILE A 32 -11.92 -17.09 13.85
CA ILE A 32 -11.99 -18.55 13.84
C ILE A 32 -11.02 -19.06 14.90
N GLU A 33 -11.57 -19.34 16.07
CA GLU A 33 -10.98 -20.26 17.04
C GLU A 33 -11.08 -21.68 16.47
N GLY A 34 -9.94 -22.33 16.34
CA GLY A 34 -9.81 -23.73 15.93
C GLY A 34 -8.77 -24.41 16.80
N GLU A 35 -9.22 -24.83 17.97
CA GLU A 35 -8.55 -25.73 18.90
C GLU A 35 -8.96 -27.16 18.51
N ASP A 36 -8.01 -28.02 18.18
CA ASP A 36 -8.19 -29.48 18.29
C ASP A 36 -6.84 -30.22 18.25
N ASP A 37 -6.38 -30.50 19.46
CA ASP A 37 -5.68 -31.69 19.94
C ASP A 37 -5.44 -32.81 18.90
N ASN A 38 -4.17 -33.14 18.65
CA ASN A 38 -3.83 -34.55 18.49
C ASN A 38 -2.41 -34.89 18.96
N GLN A 39 -2.39 -35.75 19.97
CA GLN A 39 -1.24 -36.22 20.71
C GLN A 39 -0.87 -37.63 20.23
N ALA A 40 0.44 -37.90 20.25
CA ALA A 40 1.11 -39.21 20.30
C ALA A 40 1.30 -40.00 18.99
N ALA A 41 2.57 -40.09 18.56
CA ALA A 41 3.26 -41.38 18.50
C ALA A 41 4.78 -41.18 18.48
N LEU A 42 5.43 -41.81 19.46
CA LEU A 42 6.86 -41.87 19.72
C LEU A 42 7.44 -43.03 18.89
N GLU A 43 8.29 -42.75 17.91
CA GLU A 43 9.22 -43.74 17.37
C GLU A 43 10.66 -43.24 17.46
N LYS A 44 11.47 -44.01 18.19
CA LYS A 44 12.91 -43.78 18.37
C LYS A 44 13.65 -44.15 17.09
N GLY A 45 14.05 -43.14 16.34
CA GLY A 45 15.10 -43.22 15.32
C GLY A 45 16.31 -42.40 15.76
N SER A 46 17.35 -43.09 16.23
CA SER A 46 18.66 -42.50 16.52
C SER A 46 19.42 -42.32 15.21
N GLU A 47 19.29 -41.15 14.60
CA GLU A 47 20.21 -40.67 13.56
C GLU A 47 20.84 -39.35 14.00
N GLU A 48 22.16 -39.30 13.86
CA GLU A 48 23.06 -38.23 14.25
C GLU A 48 22.75 -36.97 13.40
N SER A 49 21.81 -36.15 13.91
CA SER A 49 21.42 -34.89 13.29
C SER A 49 22.51 -33.86 13.51
N GLN A 50 23.26 -33.59 12.45
CA GLN A 50 24.13 -32.43 12.36
C GLN A 50 23.25 -31.18 12.52
N VAL A 51 23.42 -30.49 13.65
CA VAL A 51 22.80 -29.19 13.95
C VAL A 51 23.40 -28.16 12.99
N THR A 52 22.92 -28.14 11.75
CA THR A 52 22.96 -26.95 10.92
C THR A 52 21.79 -26.11 11.36
N SER A 53 22.05 -25.13 12.23
CA SER A 53 21.10 -24.07 12.54
C SER A 53 20.48 -23.60 11.21
N PRO A 54 19.15 -23.67 11.05
CA PRO A 54 18.53 -23.15 9.84
C PRO A 54 18.94 -21.69 9.74
N LYS A 55 19.65 -21.35 8.67
CA LYS A 55 19.84 -19.97 8.26
C LYS A 55 18.43 -19.37 8.27
N PRO A 56 18.16 -18.26 8.98
CA PRO A 56 16.86 -17.64 8.94
C PRO A 56 16.52 -17.42 7.47
N THR A 57 15.52 -18.13 6.99
CA THR A 57 14.88 -17.84 5.71
C THR A 57 14.23 -16.50 5.94
N THR A 58 14.94 -15.43 5.57
CA THR A 58 14.40 -14.08 5.51
C THR A 58 13.08 -14.19 4.77
N GLU A 59 11.98 -14.00 5.49
CA GLU A 59 10.68 -13.97 4.84
C GLU A 59 10.73 -12.88 3.79
N LYS A 60 10.33 -13.23 2.56
CA LYS A 60 10.24 -12.28 1.47
C LYS A 60 9.37 -11.12 1.94
N GLY A 61 9.87 -9.89 1.85
CA GLY A 61 9.10 -8.71 2.26
C GLY A 61 7.77 -8.67 1.53
N ASP A 62 6.71 -8.30 2.25
CA ASP A 62 5.42 -7.99 1.64
C ASP A 62 5.56 -6.62 1.00
N CYS A 63 5.57 -6.56 -0.34
CA CYS A 63 5.55 -5.32 -1.11
C CYS A 63 4.31 -5.31 -1.98
N ILE A 64 3.52 -4.24 -1.88
CA ILE A 64 2.30 -4.04 -2.67
C ILE A 64 2.43 -2.73 -3.43
N ASP A 65 2.14 -2.80 -4.73
CA ASP A 65 2.15 -1.71 -5.67
C ASP A 65 0.73 -1.45 -6.21
N THR A 66 0.35 -0.18 -6.40
CA THR A 66 -1.04 0.20 -6.72
C THR A 66 -1.31 0.51 -8.19
N ASP A 67 -0.28 0.78 -8.98
CA ASP A 67 -0.38 1.11 -10.42
C ASP A 67 0.05 -0.06 -11.32
N GLY A 68 0.75 -1.06 -10.75
CA GLY A 68 1.04 -2.31 -11.43
C GLY A 68 2.46 -2.41 -11.97
N GLY A 69 3.41 -1.68 -11.39
CA GLY A 69 4.84 -1.86 -11.63
C GLY A 69 5.51 -0.53 -11.94
N ASP A 70 6.53 -0.59 -12.79
CA ASP A 70 7.22 0.59 -13.30
C ASP A 70 6.35 1.30 -14.36
N ASP A 71 5.30 2.02 -13.93
CA ASP A 71 4.30 2.71 -14.78
C ASP A 71 4.28 4.23 -14.55
N PRO A 72 5.13 4.99 -15.28
CA PRO A 72 5.23 6.43 -15.09
C PRO A 72 3.96 7.23 -15.47
N TYR A 73 2.93 6.59 -16.05
CA TYR A 73 1.72 7.26 -16.52
C TYR A 73 0.53 7.09 -15.57
N THR A 74 0.67 6.30 -14.50
CA THR A 74 -0.37 6.05 -13.52
C THR A 74 0.16 6.42 -12.15
N ALA A 75 -0.52 7.35 -11.45
CA ALA A 75 -0.08 7.72 -10.11
C ALA A 75 -0.39 6.60 -9.13
N GLY A 76 0.61 6.15 -8.39
CA GLY A 76 0.44 5.16 -7.36
C GLY A 76 1.32 5.37 -6.14
N LYS A 77 1.52 4.24 -5.45
CA LYS A 77 2.23 4.13 -4.20
C LYS A 77 2.63 2.69 -3.95
N VAL A 78 3.73 2.54 -3.22
CA VAL A 78 4.22 1.25 -2.76
C VAL A 78 4.16 1.20 -1.24
N TYR A 79 3.62 0.13 -0.69
CA TYR A 79 3.54 -0.07 0.75
C TYR A 79 3.73 -1.53 1.13
N GLY A 80 4.14 -1.77 2.38
CA GLY A 80 4.55 -3.10 2.76
C GLY A 80 5.25 -3.20 4.11
N ARG A 81 5.98 -4.30 4.29
CA ARG A 81 6.86 -4.54 5.44
C ARG A 81 8.27 -4.90 4.99
N THR A 82 9.27 -4.30 5.63
CA THR A 82 10.68 -4.65 5.43
C THR A 82 10.98 -6.05 5.99
N ALA A 83 12.13 -6.61 5.63
CA ALA A 83 12.61 -7.88 6.19
C ALA A 83 12.75 -7.88 7.72
N ASP A 84 12.92 -6.70 8.33
CA ASP A 84 12.99 -6.51 9.78
C ASP A 84 11.60 -6.34 10.43
N GLY A 85 10.52 -6.38 9.63
CA GLY A 85 9.13 -6.24 10.08
C GLY A 85 8.63 -4.80 10.22
N GLU A 86 9.41 -3.80 9.79
CA GLU A 86 8.98 -2.40 9.81
C GLU A 86 8.02 -2.10 8.66
N GLU A 87 6.92 -1.41 8.95
CA GLU A 87 5.98 -0.97 7.91
C GLU A 87 6.53 0.23 7.14
N PHE A 88 6.29 0.26 5.82
CA PHE A 88 6.66 1.37 4.96
C PHE A 88 5.52 1.76 4.00
N GLU A 89 5.50 3.04 3.61
CA GLU A 89 4.69 3.56 2.50
C GLU A 89 5.50 4.66 1.78
N VAL A 90 5.64 4.54 0.47
CA VAL A 90 6.24 5.53 -0.43
C VAL A 90 5.29 5.78 -1.60
N ARG A 91 5.34 6.99 -2.17
CA ARG A 91 4.43 7.39 -3.25
C ARG A 91 5.22 7.98 -4.40
N ASP A 92 4.70 7.86 -5.60
CA ASP A 92 5.30 8.53 -6.74
C ASP A 92 5.24 10.03 -6.52
N SER A 93 6.33 10.67 -6.91
CA SER A 93 6.50 12.07 -6.61
C SER A 93 7.17 12.80 -7.76
N CYS A 94 6.50 13.86 -8.16
CA CYS A 94 7.00 14.80 -9.13
C CYS A 94 7.84 15.88 -8.45
N TYR A 95 9.05 16.10 -8.97
CA TYR A 95 9.92 17.19 -8.56
C TYR A 95 10.62 17.81 -9.77
N ASN A 96 10.16 19.01 -10.15
CA ASN A 96 10.49 19.66 -11.44
C ASN A 96 10.04 18.79 -12.64
N ASP A 97 10.88 18.66 -13.67
CA ASP A 97 10.64 17.85 -14.88
C ASP A 97 10.98 16.36 -14.69
N PHE A 98 10.90 15.87 -13.45
CA PHE A 98 11.22 14.50 -13.10
C PHE A 98 10.14 13.87 -12.24
N LEU A 99 9.71 12.69 -12.63
CA LEU A 99 8.92 11.77 -11.82
C LEU A 99 9.87 10.79 -11.14
N LEU A 100 9.82 10.74 -9.81
CA LEU A 100 10.40 9.68 -9.01
C LEU A 100 9.33 8.60 -8.82
N GLU A 101 9.49 7.52 -9.56
CA GLU A 101 8.61 6.37 -9.61
C GLU A 101 9.05 5.32 -8.59
N TYR A 102 8.11 4.73 -7.86
CA TYR A 102 8.33 3.60 -6.97
C TYR A 102 7.49 2.41 -7.41
N TRP A 103 8.07 1.21 -7.43
CA TRP A 103 7.34 -0.04 -7.73
C TRP A 103 7.86 -1.22 -6.90
N CYS A 104 7.12 -2.32 -6.86
CA CYS A 104 7.58 -3.57 -6.23
C CYS A 104 8.39 -4.45 -7.18
N ASP A 105 9.57 -4.89 -6.74
CA ASP A 105 10.34 -5.94 -7.39
C ASP A 105 9.76 -7.30 -6.98
N GLU A 106 9.04 -7.95 -7.89
CA GLU A 106 8.40 -9.25 -7.63
C GLU A 106 9.41 -10.36 -7.31
N GLU A 107 10.68 -10.25 -7.71
CA GLU A 107 11.69 -11.26 -7.39
C GLU A 107 12.12 -11.15 -5.94
N THR A 108 12.41 -9.93 -5.46
CA THR A 108 12.94 -9.69 -4.12
C THR A 108 11.87 -9.42 -3.06
N GLY A 109 10.69 -8.96 -3.45
CA GLY A 109 9.67 -8.42 -2.53
C GLY A 109 10.08 -7.10 -1.89
N GLU A 110 11.03 -6.38 -2.49
CA GLU A 110 11.46 -5.05 -2.05
C GLU A 110 10.94 -3.98 -3.03
N TYR A 111 10.75 -2.75 -2.57
CA TYR A 111 10.46 -1.66 -3.48
C TYR A 111 11.74 -1.18 -4.20
N ARG A 112 11.57 -0.66 -5.41
CA ARG A 112 12.60 -0.04 -6.24
C ARG A 112 12.19 1.39 -6.57
N ASN A 113 13.10 2.16 -7.16
CA ASN A 113 12.76 3.45 -7.73
C ASN A 113 13.58 3.80 -8.97
N THR A 114 13.03 4.69 -9.80
CA THR A 114 13.65 5.23 -11.00
C THR A 114 13.22 6.66 -11.24
N ASN A 115 13.95 7.37 -12.09
CA ASN A 115 13.63 8.74 -12.46
C ASN A 115 13.25 8.80 -13.93
N TYR A 116 12.03 9.25 -14.21
CA TYR A 116 11.58 9.58 -15.56
C TYR A 116 11.69 11.06 -15.80
N ARG A 117 12.16 11.45 -17.00
CA ARG A 117 12.12 12.85 -17.44
C ARG A 117 10.78 13.11 -18.14
N CYS A 118 9.85 13.75 -17.44
CA CYS A 118 8.54 14.10 -17.99
C CYS A 118 7.97 15.37 -17.34
N SER A 119 7.05 16.04 -18.05
CA SER A 119 6.46 17.29 -17.54
C SER A 119 5.40 16.96 -16.49
N CYS A 120 5.77 17.13 -15.22
CA CYS A 120 4.91 17.01 -14.06
C CYS A 120 3.88 18.14 -13.91
N GLU A 121 3.59 18.88 -14.99
CA GLU A 121 2.59 19.96 -14.99
C GLU A 121 1.14 19.45 -14.89
N ARG A 122 0.93 18.12 -14.93
CA ARG A 122 -0.40 17.53 -14.75
C ARG A 122 -0.73 17.37 -13.26
N GLU A 123 -1.99 17.64 -12.91
CA GLU A 123 -2.49 17.63 -11.53
C GLU A 123 -2.39 16.24 -10.85
N ASP A 124 -2.32 15.18 -11.64
CA ASP A 124 -2.23 13.78 -11.23
C ASP A 124 -0.80 13.34 -10.86
N ARG A 125 0.23 14.17 -11.10
CA ARG A 125 1.64 13.85 -10.82
C ARG A 125 2.17 12.64 -11.62
N THR A 126 1.66 12.43 -12.83
CA THR A 126 2.15 11.42 -13.76
C THR A 126 2.90 12.06 -14.93
N CYS A 127 3.58 11.22 -15.71
CA CYS A 127 3.87 11.50 -17.11
C CYS A 127 2.59 11.34 -17.98
#